data_AF-A0A9D5AKR4-F1
#
_entry.id   AF-A0A9D5AKR4-F1
#
_cell.length_a   1.000
_cell.length_b   1.000
_cell.length_c   1.000
_cell.angle_alpha   90.00
_cell.angle_beta   90.00
_cell.angle_gamma   90.00
#
_symmetry.space_group_name_H-M   'P 1'
#
loop_
_entity.id
_entity.type
_entity.pdbx_description
1 polymer ?
#
loop_
_entity_poly.entity_id
_entity_poly.type
_entity_poly.pdbx_seq_one_letter_code
_entity_poly.pdbx_strand_id
1 'polypeptide(L)'
;MSRTIFDRDESIEEDNQLSQEVKEMLISLPRQKGWNTPYTYLFHGFWFNPKEIQVLRTFQNHFQAKDSDVFVATVPKSGTTWLKALTFAIMNRQHHFISSKNHPLLSFNPHDLVPFVESNLYDQHDKIPDFSNFHEPRLFGTHIPFDLLSNSIKDSNCKIVYICRNPFDTFISSWNFINKVEPPPTPPLNLEEAFEMYCNGSFGRGPFWKHMLSYWNESKERPKNVLFLKYEDMKEDAKFYLKKLAEFLECPFTLEEENEGVIENIIKLCSFEKMKELEINKIGTFQGFGMKVDNKLYFRKGEIGDWINYLSPSMVEKLSKIIEEKLGGSGLNFRVK
;
A
#
# COMPACT_ATOMS: atom_id res chain seq x y z
N MET A 1 16.87 -42.74 5.63
CA MET A 1 15.41 -42.50 5.76
C MET A 1 15.15 -41.95 7.16
N SER A 2 14.88 -40.66 7.28
CA SER A 2 14.11 -40.12 8.41
C SER A 2 13.48 -38.82 7.91
N ARG A 3 12.16 -38.86 7.72
CA ARG A 3 11.32 -37.72 7.35
C ARG A 3 10.76 -37.13 8.64
N THR A 4 11.14 -35.88 8.89
CA THR A 4 10.30 -34.77 9.38
C THR A 4 9.00 -35.11 10.11
N ILE A 5 8.96 -34.73 11.39
CA ILE A 5 7.74 -34.41 12.14
C ILE A 5 8.14 -33.16 12.94
N PHE A 6 7.78 -31.95 12.49
CA PHE A 6 7.61 -30.75 13.32
C PHE A 6 7.15 -29.50 12.54
N ASP A 7 7.15 -29.51 11.20
CA ASP A 7 6.65 -28.38 10.37
C ASP A 7 5.20 -28.54 9.84
N ARG A 8 4.42 -29.53 10.32
CA ARG A 8 3.12 -29.85 9.70
C ARG A 8 1.92 -29.08 10.23
N ASP A 9 1.90 -28.61 11.48
CA ASP A 9 0.61 -28.23 12.10
C ASP A 9 0.08 -26.83 11.71
N GLU A 10 0.91 -25.79 11.53
CA GLU A 10 0.39 -24.45 11.17
C GLU A 10 0.04 -24.32 9.68
N SER A 11 0.79 -24.99 8.79
CA SER A 11 0.50 -24.98 7.35
C SER A 11 -0.80 -25.68 6.97
N ILE A 12 -1.30 -26.59 7.83
CA ILE A 12 -2.54 -27.35 7.61
C ILE A 12 -3.77 -26.52 8.03
N GLU A 13 -3.65 -25.61 8.99
CA GLU A 13 -4.78 -24.76 9.41
C GLU A 13 -5.11 -23.66 8.40
N GLU A 14 -4.10 -23.03 7.77
CA GLU A 14 -4.33 -22.05 6.68
C GLU A 14 -4.95 -22.72 5.44
N ASP A 15 -4.58 -23.98 5.17
CA ASP A 15 -5.09 -24.73 4.02
C ASP A 15 -6.56 -25.14 4.21
N ASN A 16 -7.08 -25.26 5.44
CA ASN A 16 -8.48 -25.63 5.67
C ASN A 16 -9.50 -24.53 5.35
N GLN A 17 -9.07 -23.27 5.23
CA GLN A 17 -9.96 -22.12 5.02
C GLN A 17 -10.03 -21.65 3.56
N LEU A 18 -9.21 -22.23 2.68
CA LEU A 18 -9.23 -21.90 1.26
C LEU A 18 -10.38 -22.62 0.53
N SER A 19 -11.04 -21.91 -0.38
CA SER A 19 -12.01 -22.51 -1.30
C SER A 19 -11.36 -23.60 -2.15
N GLN A 20 -12.13 -24.62 -2.52
CA GLN A 20 -11.63 -25.74 -3.34
C GLN A 20 -11.04 -25.26 -4.67
N GLU A 21 -11.65 -24.26 -5.29
CA GLU A 21 -11.17 -23.67 -6.54
C GLU A 21 -9.80 -22.99 -6.38
N VAL A 22 -9.57 -22.28 -5.26
CA VAL A 22 -8.26 -21.69 -4.96
C VAL A 22 -7.23 -22.78 -4.72
N LYS A 23 -7.56 -23.85 -3.98
CA LYS A 23 -6.67 -24.99 -3.76
C LYS A 23 -6.21 -25.63 -5.07
N GLU A 24 -7.16 -25.91 -5.97
CA GLU A 24 -6.87 -26.50 -7.27
C GLU A 24 -5.98 -25.59 -8.13
N MET A 25 -6.23 -24.28 -8.10
CA MET A 25 -5.41 -23.30 -8.80
C MET A 25 -3.96 -23.29 -8.28
N LEU A 26 -3.76 -23.27 -6.96
CA LEU A 26 -2.44 -23.20 -6.33
C LEU A 26 -1.53 -24.37 -6.73
N ILE A 27 -2.09 -25.55 -7.02
CA ILE A 27 -1.33 -26.72 -7.49
C ILE A 27 -0.56 -26.43 -8.79
N SER A 28 -1.13 -25.59 -9.67
CA SER A 28 -0.56 -25.28 -10.98
C SER A 28 0.36 -24.05 -10.99
N LEU A 29 0.32 -23.21 -9.95
CA LEU A 29 1.06 -21.96 -9.92
C LEU A 29 2.52 -22.18 -9.48
N PRO A 30 3.49 -21.51 -10.13
CA PRO A 30 4.85 -21.44 -9.60
C PRO A 30 4.84 -20.88 -8.18
N ARG A 31 5.59 -21.51 -7.27
CA ARG A 31 5.72 -21.07 -5.88
C ARG A 31 7.16 -20.99 -5.44
N GLN A 32 7.42 -20.15 -4.45
CA GLN A 32 8.72 -20.02 -3.81
C GLN A 32 8.56 -19.54 -2.37
N LYS A 33 9.67 -19.51 -1.61
CA LYS A 33 9.70 -18.96 -0.25
C LYS A 33 9.21 -17.51 -0.25
N GLY A 34 8.32 -17.15 0.68
CA GLY A 34 7.89 -15.77 0.90
C GLY A 34 8.76 -15.01 1.89
N TRP A 35 8.54 -13.70 2.04
CA TRP A 35 9.28 -12.89 3.02
C TRP A 35 8.81 -13.12 4.46
N ASN A 36 7.52 -13.36 4.62
CA ASN A 36 6.81 -13.51 5.89
C ASN A 36 5.71 -14.57 5.79
N THR A 37 5.89 -15.50 4.88
CA THR A 37 5.00 -16.64 4.68
C THR A 37 5.85 -17.79 4.17
N PRO A 38 5.54 -19.04 4.53
CA PRO A 38 6.27 -20.20 4.03
C PRO A 38 6.38 -20.20 2.50
N TYR A 39 5.30 -19.84 1.80
CA TYR A 39 5.27 -19.80 0.35
C TYR A 39 4.44 -18.65 -0.22
N THR A 40 4.91 -18.10 -1.34
CA THR A 40 4.13 -17.22 -2.22
C THR A 40 3.98 -17.88 -3.58
N TYR A 41 2.91 -17.54 -4.28
CA TYR A 41 2.53 -18.09 -5.58
C TYR A 41 2.50 -16.97 -6.62
N LEU A 42 3.01 -17.25 -7.82
CA LEU A 42 3.01 -16.33 -8.95
C LEU A 42 1.64 -16.37 -9.63
N PHE A 43 0.75 -15.45 -9.25
CA PHE A 43 -0.59 -15.30 -9.80
C PHE A 43 -0.65 -14.10 -10.74
N HIS A 44 -0.96 -14.32 -12.01
CA HIS A 44 -1.02 -13.27 -13.05
C HIS A 44 0.23 -12.38 -13.12
N GLY A 45 1.40 -12.97 -12.86
CA GLY A 45 2.69 -12.29 -12.89
C GLY A 45 3.02 -11.45 -11.65
N PHE A 46 2.30 -11.65 -10.54
CA PHE A 46 2.58 -11.04 -9.25
C PHE A 46 2.61 -12.09 -8.12
N TRP A 47 3.35 -11.81 -7.05
CA TRP A 47 3.51 -12.76 -5.93
C TRP A 47 2.53 -12.49 -4.81
N PHE A 48 1.77 -13.52 -4.43
CA PHE A 48 0.77 -13.45 -3.37
C PHE A 48 0.84 -14.68 -2.46
N ASN A 49 0.44 -14.54 -1.21
CA ASN A 49 0.13 -15.72 -0.40
C ASN A 49 -1.25 -16.30 -0.79
N PRO A 50 -1.56 -17.56 -0.43
CA PRO A 50 -2.84 -18.20 -0.77
C PRO A 50 -4.09 -17.41 -0.36
N LYS A 51 -4.09 -16.82 0.84
CA LYS A 51 -5.22 -16.04 1.37
C LYS A 51 -5.46 -14.80 0.52
N GLU A 52 -4.40 -14.10 0.13
CA GLU A 52 -4.48 -12.94 -0.75
C GLU A 52 -5.05 -13.29 -2.13
N ILE A 53 -4.74 -14.48 -2.67
CA ILE A 53 -5.32 -14.93 -3.95
C ILE A 53 -6.83 -15.14 -3.79
N GLN A 54 -7.29 -15.80 -2.72
CA GLN A 54 -8.73 -15.97 -2.47
C GLN A 54 -9.43 -14.61 -2.34
N VAL A 55 -8.91 -13.74 -1.50
CA VAL A 55 -9.44 -12.38 -1.28
C VAL A 55 -9.51 -11.60 -2.59
N LEU A 56 -8.45 -11.64 -3.40
CA LEU A 56 -8.39 -10.95 -4.68
C LEU A 56 -9.49 -11.44 -5.63
N ARG A 57 -9.75 -12.74 -5.68
CA ARG A 57 -10.81 -13.31 -6.52
C ARG A 57 -12.19 -12.89 -6.04
N THR A 58 -12.45 -12.95 -4.75
CA THR A 58 -13.73 -12.49 -4.17
C THR A 58 -13.93 -11.00 -4.43
N PHE A 59 -12.89 -10.18 -4.27
CA PHE A 59 -12.91 -8.76 -4.60
C PHE A 59 -13.22 -8.51 -6.09
N GLN A 60 -12.51 -9.17 -7.00
CA GLN A 60 -12.71 -9.01 -8.45
C GLN A 60 -14.14 -9.39 -8.88
N ASN A 61 -14.71 -10.44 -8.29
CA ASN A 61 -16.03 -10.94 -8.65
C ASN A 61 -17.18 -10.12 -8.06
N HIS A 62 -17.00 -9.52 -6.89
CA HIS A 62 -18.11 -8.94 -6.12
C HIS A 62 -18.03 -7.43 -5.91
N PHE A 63 -16.86 -6.80 -6.05
CA PHE A 63 -16.75 -5.36 -5.86
C PHE A 63 -17.42 -4.59 -6.99
N GLN A 64 -18.32 -3.68 -6.61
CA GLN A 64 -19.00 -2.77 -7.54
C GLN A 64 -18.54 -1.34 -7.26
N ALA A 65 -17.73 -0.80 -8.16
CA ALA A 65 -17.29 0.59 -8.11
C ALA A 65 -18.44 1.55 -8.39
N LYS A 66 -18.38 2.73 -7.78
CA LYS A 66 -19.15 3.91 -8.14
C LYS A 66 -18.21 4.92 -8.77
N ASP A 67 -18.74 5.73 -9.69
CA ASP A 67 -17.98 6.83 -10.31
C ASP A 67 -17.43 7.83 -9.29
N SER A 68 -18.09 7.96 -8.12
CA SER A 68 -17.65 8.79 -7.01
C SER A 68 -16.53 8.18 -6.16
N ASP A 69 -16.20 6.90 -6.31
CA ASP A 69 -15.22 6.25 -5.45
C ASP A 69 -13.82 6.83 -5.63
N VAL A 70 -13.05 6.83 -4.54
CA VAL A 70 -11.64 7.22 -4.50
C VAL A 70 -10.79 6.08 -3.93
N PHE A 71 -9.72 5.71 -4.64
CA PHE A 71 -8.76 4.69 -4.24
C PHE A 71 -7.37 5.29 -4.02
N VAL A 72 -6.80 5.06 -2.84
CA VAL A 72 -5.40 5.32 -2.53
C VAL A 72 -4.59 4.05 -2.79
N ALA A 73 -3.89 4.00 -3.91
CA ALA A 73 -3.16 2.83 -4.38
C ALA A 73 -1.65 2.97 -4.22
N THR A 74 -0.96 1.93 -3.77
CA THR A 74 0.51 1.97 -3.57
C THR A 74 1.15 0.59 -3.66
N VAL A 75 2.40 0.50 -4.13
CA VAL A 75 3.27 -0.59 -3.65
C VAL A 75 3.42 -0.42 -2.13
N PRO A 76 3.36 -1.50 -1.32
CA PRO A 76 3.56 -1.40 0.11
C PRO A 76 4.82 -0.59 0.46
N LYS A 77 4.68 0.25 1.50
CA LYS A 77 5.77 1.09 2.05
C LYS A 77 6.24 2.26 1.17
N SER A 78 5.47 2.63 0.15
CA SER A 78 5.73 3.82 -0.68
C SER A 78 5.06 5.12 -0.18
N GLY A 79 4.53 5.15 1.05
CA GLY A 79 3.92 6.35 1.64
C GLY A 79 2.41 6.28 1.88
N THR A 80 1.83 5.08 1.88
CA THR A 80 0.38 4.83 1.99
C THR A 80 -0.27 5.50 3.20
N THR A 81 0.32 5.38 4.40
CA THR A 81 -0.24 5.98 5.63
C THR A 81 -0.36 7.50 5.50
N TRP A 82 0.66 8.14 4.91
CA TRP A 82 0.67 9.59 4.70
C TRP A 82 -0.36 10.01 3.65
N LEU A 83 -0.40 9.31 2.51
CA LEU A 83 -1.37 9.64 1.46
C LEU A 83 -2.82 9.39 1.90
N LYS A 84 -3.09 8.34 2.68
CA LYS A 84 -4.41 8.10 3.31
C LYS A 84 -4.82 9.26 4.20
N ALA A 85 -3.92 9.73 5.07
CA ALA A 85 -4.18 10.87 5.96
C ALA A 85 -4.49 12.15 5.16
N LEU A 86 -3.67 12.47 4.16
CA LEU A 86 -3.85 13.65 3.30
C LEU A 86 -5.18 13.60 2.53
N THR A 87 -5.47 12.46 1.91
CA THR A 87 -6.69 12.27 1.12
C THR A 87 -7.94 12.37 2.00
N PHE A 88 -7.92 11.71 3.17
CA PHE A 88 -9.00 11.81 4.15
C PHE A 88 -9.22 13.25 4.62
N ALA A 89 -8.14 13.96 4.98
CA ALA A 89 -8.22 15.35 5.43
C ALA A 89 -8.79 16.27 4.34
N ILE A 90 -8.36 16.14 3.09
CA ILE A 90 -8.90 16.92 1.97
C ILE A 90 -10.40 16.69 1.80
N MET A 91 -10.82 15.43 1.70
CA MET A 91 -12.20 15.07 1.35
C MET A 91 -13.18 15.38 2.49
N ASN A 92 -12.72 15.38 3.74
CA ASN A 92 -13.57 15.56 4.91
C ASN A 92 -13.42 16.91 5.60
N ARG A 93 -12.58 17.84 5.11
CA ARG A 93 -12.31 19.11 5.82
C ARG A 93 -13.54 20.00 6.07
N GLN A 94 -14.59 19.85 5.28
CA GLN A 94 -15.87 20.56 5.45
C GLN A 94 -16.76 19.92 6.54
N HIS A 95 -16.55 18.64 6.84
CA HIS A 95 -17.25 17.91 7.91
C HIS A 95 -16.43 17.84 9.20
N HIS A 96 -15.11 17.89 9.07
CA HIS A 96 -14.14 17.82 10.15
C HIS A 96 -13.14 18.96 9.99
N PHE A 97 -13.44 20.10 10.62
CA PHE A 97 -12.53 21.24 10.62
C PHE A 97 -11.15 20.84 11.11
N ILE A 98 -10.11 21.24 10.38
CA ILE A 98 -8.72 20.86 10.67
C ILE A 98 -8.25 21.38 12.05
N SER A 99 -8.84 22.49 12.51
CA SER A 99 -8.60 23.07 13.84
C SER A 99 -9.31 22.33 14.98
N SER A 100 -10.20 21.37 14.68
CA SER A 100 -10.95 20.63 15.67
C SER A 100 -10.05 19.73 16.51
N LYS A 101 -10.20 19.81 17.84
CA LYS A 101 -9.53 18.90 18.79
C LYS A 101 -10.00 17.45 18.66
N ASN A 102 -11.15 17.24 18.04
CA ASN A 102 -11.77 15.93 17.82
C ASN A 102 -11.65 15.48 16.36
N HIS A 103 -10.72 16.04 15.58
CA HIS A 103 -10.50 15.60 14.21
C HIS A 103 -10.16 14.10 14.18
N PRO A 104 -10.79 13.27 13.32
CA PRO A 104 -10.61 11.80 13.37
C PRO A 104 -9.15 11.34 13.29
N LEU A 105 -8.31 11.99 12.49
CA LEU A 105 -6.86 11.71 12.40
C LEU A 105 -6.08 11.88 13.71
N LEU A 106 -6.66 12.49 14.76
CA LEU A 106 -6.04 12.59 16.09
C LEU A 106 -6.31 11.35 16.96
N SER A 107 -7.35 10.57 16.65
CA SER A 107 -7.83 9.44 17.47
C SER A 107 -7.82 8.10 16.74
N PHE A 108 -7.76 8.12 15.40
CA PHE A 108 -7.72 6.92 14.55
C PHE A 108 -6.45 6.90 13.70
N ASN A 109 -5.95 5.69 13.41
CA ASN A 109 -4.88 5.56 12.43
C ASN A 109 -5.45 5.82 11.02
N PRO A 110 -4.68 6.42 10.08
CA PRO A 110 -5.15 6.61 8.71
C PRO A 110 -5.63 5.33 8.01
N HIS A 111 -5.11 4.16 8.41
CA HIS A 111 -5.56 2.87 7.91
C HIS A 111 -6.97 2.46 8.37
N ASP A 112 -7.46 3.01 9.49
CA ASP A 112 -8.83 2.80 9.98
C ASP A 112 -9.84 3.68 9.24
N LEU A 113 -9.43 4.90 8.88
CA LEU A 113 -10.27 5.90 8.21
C LEU A 113 -10.37 5.67 6.70
N VAL A 114 -9.35 5.04 6.12
CA VAL A 114 -9.30 4.66 4.70
C VAL A 114 -9.01 3.17 4.64
N PRO A 115 -10.04 2.30 4.77
CA PRO A 115 -9.84 0.86 4.86
C PRO A 115 -9.30 0.30 3.55
N PHE A 116 -8.40 -0.69 3.64
CA PHE A 116 -7.96 -1.43 2.46
C PHE A 116 -9.07 -2.38 1.99
N VAL A 117 -9.36 -2.37 0.69
CA VAL A 117 -10.36 -3.29 0.12
C VAL A 117 -9.97 -4.73 0.40
N GLU A 118 -8.72 -5.09 0.18
CA GLU A 118 -8.27 -6.46 0.32
C GLU A 118 -8.08 -6.91 1.78
N SER A 119 -7.60 -6.03 2.68
CA SER A 119 -7.21 -6.48 4.04
C SER A 119 -8.23 -6.15 5.13
N ASN A 120 -9.09 -5.15 4.92
CA ASN A 120 -10.10 -4.76 5.92
C ASN A 120 -11.49 -5.22 5.52
N LEU A 121 -11.81 -5.20 4.23
CA LEU A 121 -13.17 -5.45 3.76
C LEU A 121 -13.33 -6.91 3.31
N TYR A 122 -12.49 -7.37 2.37
CA TYR A 122 -12.61 -8.71 1.78
C TYR A 122 -11.83 -9.81 2.50
N ASP A 123 -11.05 -9.49 3.54
CA ASP A 123 -10.30 -10.48 4.33
C ASP A 123 -11.20 -11.36 5.21
N GLN A 124 -12.49 -10.99 5.37
CA GLN A 124 -13.46 -11.74 6.15
C GLN A 124 -14.08 -12.86 5.32
N HIS A 125 -13.43 -14.03 5.32
CA HIS A 125 -13.88 -15.35 4.83
C HIS A 125 -15.22 -15.35 4.06
N ASP A 126 -15.15 -15.13 2.75
CA ASP A 126 -16.23 -15.22 1.76
C ASP A 126 -17.47 -14.35 2.04
N LYS A 127 -17.36 -13.38 2.96
CA LYS A 127 -18.39 -12.35 3.14
C LYS A 127 -18.16 -11.23 2.15
N ILE A 128 -19.20 -10.93 1.38
CA ILE A 128 -19.25 -9.72 0.56
C ILE A 128 -19.47 -8.54 1.51
N PRO A 129 -18.59 -7.54 1.52
CA PRO A 129 -18.74 -6.37 2.39
C PRO A 129 -20.04 -5.62 2.10
N ASP A 130 -20.70 -5.17 3.17
CA ASP A 130 -21.78 -4.21 3.06
C ASP A 130 -21.23 -2.79 3.09
N PHE A 131 -21.50 -2.04 2.02
CA PHE A 131 -21.07 -0.66 1.86
C PHE A 131 -22.14 0.36 2.29
N SER A 132 -23.30 -0.07 2.80
CA SER A 132 -24.41 0.83 3.16
C SER A 132 -24.04 1.91 4.19
N ASN A 133 -23.08 1.61 5.06
CA ASN A 133 -22.64 2.51 6.13
C ASN A 133 -21.46 3.41 5.72
N PHE A 134 -20.98 3.34 4.48
CA PHE A 134 -19.93 4.22 3.98
C PHE A 134 -20.52 5.57 3.60
N HIS A 135 -19.85 6.65 4.01
CA HIS A 135 -20.13 7.98 3.49
C HIS A 135 -19.69 8.09 2.03
N GLU A 136 -20.49 8.78 1.22
CA GLU A 136 -20.15 9.09 -0.17
C GLU A 136 -19.42 10.44 -0.26
N PRO A 137 -18.40 10.58 -1.13
CA PRO A 137 -17.74 9.53 -1.91
C PRO A 137 -16.98 8.51 -1.03
N ARG A 138 -17.06 7.22 -1.39
CA ARG A 138 -16.34 6.17 -0.64
C ARG A 138 -14.83 6.28 -0.88
N LEU A 139 -14.06 6.19 0.20
CA LEU A 139 -12.59 6.32 0.18
C LEU A 139 -11.94 5.01 0.64
N PHE A 140 -11.17 4.39 -0.25
CA PHE A 140 -10.53 3.10 -0.02
C PHE A 140 -9.02 3.15 -0.19
N GLY A 141 -8.31 2.23 0.44
CA GLY A 141 -6.91 1.94 0.12
C GLY A 141 -6.77 0.64 -0.66
N THR A 142 -5.68 0.51 -1.41
CA THR A 142 -5.29 -0.79 -1.97
C THR A 142 -3.78 -0.89 -2.25
N HIS A 143 -3.28 -2.11 -2.17
CA HIS A 143 -1.98 -2.54 -2.66
C HIS A 143 -2.12 -3.49 -3.86
N ILE A 144 -3.32 -3.68 -4.40
CA ILE A 144 -3.55 -4.54 -5.58
C ILE A 144 -2.89 -3.87 -6.81
N PRO A 145 -2.10 -4.61 -7.61
CA PRO A 145 -1.60 -4.10 -8.89
C PRO A 145 -2.76 -3.69 -9.82
N PHE A 146 -2.58 -2.63 -10.61
CA PHE A 146 -3.67 -2.11 -11.44
C PHE A 146 -4.30 -3.17 -12.36
N ASP A 147 -3.45 -4.02 -12.97
CA ASP A 147 -3.87 -5.13 -13.83
C ASP A 147 -4.88 -6.09 -13.16
N LEU A 148 -4.84 -6.17 -11.83
CA LEU A 148 -5.64 -7.07 -11.02
C LEU A 148 -6.78 -6.37 -10.25
N LEU A 149 -7.01 -5.08 -10.46
CA LEU A 149 -8.20 -4.42 -9.95
C LEU A 149 -9.47 -5.00 -10.63
N SER A 150 -10.60 -4.91 -9.93
CA SER A 150 -11.90 -5.29 -10.50
C SER A 150 -12.18 -4.52 -11.79
N ASN A 151 -12.82 -5.17 -12.76
CA ASN A 151 -13.23 -4.50 -13.99
C ASN A 151 -14.20 -3.34 -13.70
N SER A 152 -15.04 -3.45 -12.67
CA SER A 152 -15.94 -2.34 -12.28
C SER A 152 -15.16 -1.06 -11.96
N ILE A 153 -13.97 -1.16 -11.36
CA ILE A 153 -13.09 -0.01 -11.11
C ILE A 153 -12.52 0.52 -12.43
N LYS A 154 -11.95 -0.37 -13.25
CA LYS A 154 -11.31 -0.01 -14.53
C LYS A 154 -12.29 0.64 -15.50
N ASP A 155 -13.55 0.21 -15.50
CA ASP A 155 -14.60 0.70 -16.40
C ASP A 155 -15.37 1.92 -15.86
N SER A 156 -15.19 2.27 -14.58
CA SER A 156 -15.86 3.41 -13.93
C SER A 156 -15.08 4.72 -14.06
N ASN A 157 -15.71 5.83 -13.69
CA ASN A 157 -15.06 7.14 -13.55
C ASN A 157 -14.39 7.36 -12.18
N CYS A 158 -14.23 6.31 -11.37
CA CYS A 158 -13.57 6.42 -10.07
C CYS A 158 -12.19 7.10 -10.17
N LYS A 159 -11.75 7.66 -9.05
CA LYS A 159 -10.44 8.29 -8.93
C LYS A 159 -9.46 7.37 -8.24
N ILE A 160 -8.26 7.26 -8.79
CA ILE A 160 -7.16 6.52 -8.21
C ILE A 160 -6.01 7.49 -7.99
N VAL A 161 -5.60 7.64 -6.73
CA VAL A 161 -4.38 8.35 -6.37
C VAL A 161 -3.32 7.32 -6.07
N TYR A 162 -2.33 7.23 -6.96
CA TYR A 162 -1.21 6.33 -6.81
C TYR A 162 0.03 7.08 -6.34
N ILE A 163 0.71 6.59 -5.30
CA ILE A 163 2.03 7.10 -4.90
C ILE A 163 3.08 6.00 -4.95
N CYS A 164 4.18 6.27 -5.65
CA CYS A 164 5.39 5.47 -5.58
C CYS A 164 6.48 6.18 -4.77
N ARG A 165 7.52 5.44 -4.45
CA ARG A 165 8.70 5.90 -3.75
C ARG A 165 9.92 5.27 -4.40
N ASN A 166 11.09 5.88 -4.26
CA ASN A 166 12.32 5.29 -4.79
C ASN A 166 12.47 3.82 -4.35
N PRO A 167 12.85 2.90 -5.26
CA PRO A 167 12.84 1.48 -4.94
C PRO A 167 13.83 1.07 -3.83
N PHE A 168 14.90 1.83 -3.60
CA PHE A 168 15.87 1.56 -2.54
C PHE A 168 15.28 1.78 -1.15
N ASP A 169 14.67 2.95 -0.88
CA ASP A 169 13.99 3.20 0.39
C ASP A 169 12.74 2.33 0.56
N THR A 170 12.05 2.01 -0.55
CA THR A 170 10.89 1.10 -0.52
C THR A 170 11.32 -0.28 -0.04
N PHE A 171 12.44 -0.80 -0.55
CA PHE A 171 13.04 -2.06 -0.09
C PHE A 171 13.37 -2.02 1.40
N ILE A 172 14.17 -1.05 1.85
CA ILE A 172 14.58 -0.95 3.26
C ILE A 172 13.40 -0.76 4.19
N SER A 173 12.40 0.02 3.79
CA SER A 173 11.19 0.18 4.58
C SER A 173 10.33 -1.08 4.64
N SER A 174 10.32 -1.91 3.60
CA SER A 174 9.59 -3.18 3.56
C SER A 174 10.28 -4.25 4.41
N TRP A 175 11.58 -4.41 4.24
CA TRP A 175 12.40 -5.35 5.00
C TRP A 175 12.36 -5.05 6.51
N ASN A 176 12.52 -3.78 6.91
CA ASN A 176 12.42 -3.40 8.32
C ASN A 176 11.01 -3.61 8.89
N PHE A 177 9.96 -3.35 8.09
CA PHE A 177 8.59 -3.49 8.55
C PHE A 177 8.25 -4.95 8.81
N ILE A 178 8.56 -5.81 7.84
CA ILE A 178 8.16 -7.21 7.89
C ILE A 178 8.84 -7.99 9.02
N ASN A 179 10.12 -7.70 9.26
CA ASN A 179 10.90 -8.33 10.34
C ASN A 179 10.51 -7.84 11.75
N LYS A 180 9.60 -6.87 11.88
CA LYS A 180 9.13 -6.32 13.16
C LYS A 180 7.67 -6.63 13.45
N VAL A 181 6.96 -7.30 12.54
CA VAL A 181 5.57 -7.70 12.79
C VAL A 181 5.56 -8.89 13.75
N GLU A 182 4.68 -8.83 14.75
CA GLU A 182 4.60 -9.79 15.85
C GLU A 182 3.16 -10.36 15.96
N PRO A 183 2.99 -11.67 16.18
CA PRO A 183 4.04 -12.69 16.18
C PRO A 183 4.65 -12.88 14.77
N PRO A 184 5.95 -13.20 14.65
CA PRO A 184 6.58 -13.39 13.36
C PRO A 184 6.01 -14.66 12.71
N PRO A 185 5.44 -14.58 11.48
CA PRO A 185 4.91 -15.75 10.79
C PRO A 185 6.01 -16.71 10.31
N THR A 186 7.25 -16.20 10.19
CA THR A 186 8.45 -16.95 9.80
C THR A 186 9.67 -16.33 10.49
N PRO A 187 10.81 -17.04 10.58
CA PRO A 187 12.05 -16.45 11.08
C PRO A 187 12.44 -15.16 10.33
N PRO A 188 13.12 -14.19 10.99
CA PRO A 188 13.52 -12.94 10.35
C PRO A 188 14.33 -13.16 9.08
N LEU A 189 13.97 -12.46 8.01
CA LEU A 189 14.67 -12.54 6.73
C LEU A 189 15.92 -11.68 6.78
N ASN A 190 17.09 -12.23 6.47
CA ASN A 190 18.33 -11.45 6.40
C ASN A 190 18.28 -10.46 5.21
N LEU A 191 19.07 -9.40 5.29
CA LEU A 191 19.02 -8.29 4.33
C LEU A 191 19.41 -8.74 2.92
N GLU A 192 20.47 -9.54 2.80
CA GLU A 192 21.01 -10.01 1.53
C GLU A 192 20.01 -10.91 0.79
N GLU A 193 19.40 -11.86 1.50
CA GLU A 193 18.37 -12.74 0.96
C GLU A 193 17.14 -11.93 0.54
N ALA A 194 16.66 -11.03 1.40
CA ALA A 194 15.55 -10.15 1.06
C ALA A 194 15.86 -9.29 -0.18
N PHE A 195 17.08 -8.77 -0.28
CA PHE A 195 17.52 -7.93 -1.39
C PHE A 195 17.54 -8.71 -2.71
N GLU A 196 18.06 -9.93 -2.71
CA GLU A 196 18.06 -10.83 -3.86
C GLU A 196 16.63 -11.16 -4.31
N MET A 197 15.76 -11.49 -3.35
CA MET A 197 14.34 -11.71 -3.64
C MET A 197 13.68 -10.45 -4.21
N TYR A 198 13.93 -9.27 -3.64
CA TYR A 198 13.40 -8.00 -4.15
C TYR A 198 13.85 -7.70 -5.59
N CYS A 199 15.13 -7.92 -5.89
CA CYS A 199 15.70 -7.76 -7.22
C CYS A 199 15.05 -8.71 -8.24
N ASN A 200 14.69 -9.93 -7.80
CA ASN A 200 13.96 -10.89 -8.61
C ASN A 200 12.44 -10.62 -8.64
N GLY A 201 11.97 -9.51 -8.06
CA GLY A 201 10.56 -9.14 -8.02
C GLY A 201 9.72 -9.94 -7.03
N SER A 202 10.39 -10.75 -6.21
CA SER A 202 9.85 -11.82 -5.38
C SER A 202 9.58 -11.34 -3.95
N PHE A 203 8.62 -10.42 -3.82
CA PHE A 203 8.12 -9.93 -2.53
C PHE A 203 6.61 -9.72 -2.64
N GLY A 204 5.91 -9.52 -1.51
CA GLY A 204 4.45 -9.38 -1.51
C GLY A 204 3.97 -8.34 -2.53
N ARG A 205 3.16 -8.79 -3.50
CA ARG A 205 2.59 -8.01 -4.61
C ARG A 205 3.60 -7.44 -5.60
N GLY A 206 4.85 -7.92 -5.53
CA GLY A 206 5.89 -7.67 -6.50
C GLY A 206 5.66 -8.44 -7.81
N PRO A 207 6.38 -8.09 -8.89
CA PRO A 207 7.51 -7.16 -8.93
C PRO A 207 7.11 -5.67 -8.82
N PHE A 208 7.92 -4.88 -8.11
CA PHE A 208 7.64 -3.45 -7.89
C PHE A 208 7.58 -2.66 -9.19
N TRP A 209 8.42 -3.00 -10.18
CA TRP A 209 8.45 -2.29 -11.46
C TRP A 209 7.17 -2.49 -12.27
N LYS A 210 6.64 -3.72 -12.34
CA LYS A 210 5.37 -3.98 -13.02
C LYS A 210 4.22 -3.28 -12.30
N HIS A 211 4.22 -3.33 -10.96
CA HIS A 211 3.24 -2.63 -10.15
C HIS A 211 3.27 -1.13 -10.42
N MET A 212 4.43 -0.48 -10.42
CA MET A 212 4.55 0.96 -10.70
C MET A 212 4.20 1.30 -12.15
N LEU A 213 4.65 0.52 -13.13
CA LEU A 213 4.41 0.78 -14.55
C LEU A 213 2.95 0.69 -14.93
N SER A 214 2.19 -0.25 -14.37
CA SER A 214 0.76 -0.39 -14.65
C SER A 214 -0.01 0.89 -14.28
N TYR A 215 0.16 1.39 -13.05
CA TYR A 215 -0.41 2.67 -12.64
C TYR A 215 0.18 3.89 -13.37
N TRP A 216 1.47 3.87 -13.71
CA TRP A 216 2.11 4.94 -14.48
C TRP A 216 1.53 5.07 -15.88
N ASN A 217 1.35 3.95 -16.59
CA ASN A 217 0.75 3.93 -17.91
C ASN A 217 -0.71 4.37 -17.86
N GLU A 218 -1.48 3.85 -16.91
CA GLU A 218 -2.87 4.28 -16.71
C GLU A 218 -2.97 5.78 -16.43
N SER A 219 -2.06 6.36 -15.64
CA SER A 219 -2.06 7.81 -15.37
C SER A 219 -1.83 8.68 -16.61
N LYS A 220 -1.16 8.14 -17.64
CA LYS A 220 -0.98 8.81 -18.94
C LYS A 220 -2.20 8.63 -19.83
N GLU A 221 -2.82 7.46 -19.81
CA GLU A 221 -3.99 7.15 -20.63
C GLU A 221 -5.26 7.82 -20.09
N ARG A 222 -5.44 7.84 -18.76
CA ARG A 222 -6.60 8.39 -18.07
C ARG A 222 -6.20 9.38 -16.97
N PRO A 223 -5.58 10.52 -17.33
CA PRO A 223 -5.08 11.50 -16.36
C PRO A 223 -6.17 12.18 -15.50
N LYS A 224 -7.44 12.09 -15.91
CA LYS A 224 -8.59 12.56 -15.11
C LYS A 224 -9.01 11.56 -14.03
N ASN A 225 -8.69 10.28 -14.19
CA ASN A 225 -9.06 9.20 -13.28
C ASN A 225 -7.89 8.69 -12.46
N VAL A 226 -6.65 8.84 -12.93
CA VAL A 226 -5.46 8.34 -12.21
C VAL A 226 -4.43 9.44 -12.04
N LEU A 227 -4.20 9.83 -10.78
CA LEU A 227 -3.12 10.75 -10.39
C LEU A 227 -1.93 9.94 -9.90
N PHE A 228 -0.79 10.10 -10.58
CA PHE A 228 0.47 9.50 -10.18
C PHE A 228 1.36 10.50 -9.44
N LEU A 229 1.80 10.12 -8.23
CA LEU A 229 2.62 10.92 -7.33
C LEU A 229 3.91 10.17 -6.96
N LYS A 230 4.93 10.92 -6.59
CA LYS A 230 6.17 10.38 -6.01
C LYS A 230 6.35 10.92 -4.61
N TYR A 231 6.69 10.04 -3.68
CA TYR A 231 6.93 10.37 -2.28
C TYR A 231 7.98 11.47 -2.11
N GLU A 232 9.06 11.41 -2.89
CA GLU A 232 10.15 12.38 -2.85
C GLU A 232 9.68 13.77 -3.27
N ASP A 233 8.92 13.86 -4.38
CA ASP A 233 8.43 15.13 -4.88
C ASP A 233 7.42 15.75 -3.90
N MET A 234 6.54 14.95 -3.30
CA MET A 234 5.61 15.41 -2.26
C MET A 234 6.33 15.88 -1.00
N LYS A 235 7.45 15.25 -0.61
CA LYS A 235 8.26 15.68 0.54
C LYS A 235 9.01 16.98 0.24
N GLU A 236 9.39 17.20 -1.02
CA GLU A 236 10.10 18.41 -1.47
C GLU A 236 9.15 19.63 -1.52
N ASP A 237 7.92 19.46 -2.03
CA ASP A 237 6.92 20.53 -2.08
C ASP A 237 5.51 20.05 -1.68
N ALA A 238 5.33 19.85 -0.37
CA ALA A 238 4.07 19.35 0.18
C ALA A 238 2.87 20.27 -0.16
N LYS A 239 3.07 21.59 -0.23
CA LYS A 239 2.00 22.55 -0.52
C LYS A 239 1.50 22.42 -1.95
N PHE A 240 2.41 22.42 -2.92
CA PHE A 240 2.04 22.24 -4.33
C PHE A 240 1.31 20.91 -4.54
N TYR A 241 1.86 19.81 -4.05
CA TYR A 241 1.27 18.49 -4.28
C TYR A 241 -0.04 18.29 -3.51
N LEU A 242 -0.23 18.94 -2.36
CA LEU A 242 -1.53 18.92 -1.67
C LEU A 242 -2.61 19.63 -2.49
N LYS A 243 -2.30 20.80 -3.06
CA LYS A 243 -3.24 21.52 -3.94
C LYS A 243 -3.57 20.69 -5.18
N LYS A 244 -2.55 20.10 -5.81
CA LYS A 244 -2.73 19.20 -6.97
C LYS A 244 -3.61 18.00 -6.63
N LEU A 245 -3.41 17.39 -5.46
CA LEU A 245 -4.23 16.29 -4.97
C LEU A 245 -5.69 16.75 -4.75
N ALA A 246 -5.89 17.91 -4.12
CA ALA A 246 -7.22 18.45 -3.86
C ALA A 246 -7.98 18.80 -5.15
N GLU A 247 -7.32 19.40 -6.14
CA GLU A 247 -7.87 19.64 -7.48
C GLU A 247 -8.25 18.34 -8.16
N PHE A 248 -7.36 17.35 -8.16
CA PHE A 248 -7.64 16.03 -8.73
C PHE A 248 -8.82 15.35 -8.06
N LEU A 249 -8.98 15.48 -6.74
CA LEU A 249 -10.09 14.93 -5.97
C LEU A 249 -11.40 15.73 -6.14
N GLU A 250 -11.44 16.76 -7.01
CA GLU A 250 -12.59 17.67 -7.16
C GLU A 250 -12.98 18.39 -5.86
N CYS A 251 -12.00 18.60 -4.98
CA CYS A 251 -12.15 19.36 -3.74
C CYS A 251 -11.12 20.48 -3.67
N PRO A 252 -11.00 21.36 -4.69
CA PRO A 252 -9.96 22.40 -4.72
C PRO A 252 -10.07 23.33 -3.51
N PHE A 253 -8.94 23.85 -3.05
CA PHE A 253 -8.93 24.84 -1.97
C PHE A 253 -9.46 26.19 -2.49
N THR A 254 -10.29 26.86 -1.69
CA THR A 254 -10.70 28.23 -2.00
C THR A 254 -9.60 29.23 -1.65
N LEU A 255 -9.65 30.44 -2.23
CA LEU A 255 -8.70 31.51 -1.87
C LEU A 255 -8.80 31.87 -0.38
N GLU A 256 -9.98 31.76 0.22
CA GLU A 256 -10.20 31.94 1.65
C GLU A 256 -9.49 30.85 2.46
N GLU A 257 -9.67 29.57 2.12
CA GLU A 257 -8.96 28.45 2.76
C GLU A 257 -7.42 28.62 2.65
N GLU A 258 -6.92 29.11 1.52
CA GLU A 258 -5.49 29.42 1.35
C GLU A 258 -5.03 30.55 2.27
N ASN A 259 -5.80 31.65 2.37
CA ASN A 259 -5.47 32.79 3.21
C ASN A 259 -5.56 32.46 4.71
N GLU A 260 -6.47 31.56 5.10
CA GLU A 260 -6.63 31.07 6.48
C GLU A 260 -5.60 29.99 6.87
N GLY A 261 -4.74 29.58 5.94
CA GLY A 261 -3.68 28.60 6.19
C GLY A 261 -4.20 27.16 6.35
N VAL A 262 -5.35 26.83 5.75
CA VAL A 262 -5.94 25.47 5.82
C VAL A 262 -4.97 24.43 5.24
N ILE A 263 -4.27 24.77 4.16
CA ILE A 263 -3.28 23.89 3.53
C ILE A 263 -2.15 23.56 4.52
N GLU A 264 -1.54 24.57 5.14
CA GLU A 264 -0.47 24.42 6.12
C GLU A 264 -0.94 23.62 7.33
N ASN A 265 -2.19 23.82 7.77
CA ASN A 265 -2.79 23.08 8.86
C ASN A 265 -2.97 21.59 8.51
N ILE A 266 -3.39 21.24 7.28
CA ILE A 266 -3.48 19.84 6.82
C ILE A 266 -2.11 19.20 6.76
N ILE A 267 -1.11 19.90 6.19
CA ILE A 267 0.28 19.41 6.12
C ILE A 267 0.81 19.12 7.52
N LYS A 268 0.57 20.02 8.48
CA LYS A 268 0.97 19.86 9.87
C LYS A 268 0.23 18.71 10.56
N LEU A 269 -1.08 18.59 10.36
CA LEU A 269 -1.89 17.51 10.94
C LEU A 269 -1.43 16.14 10.45
N CYS A 270 -1.11 16.04 9.16
CA CYS A 270 -0.68 14.81 8.50
C CYS A 270 0.85 14.66 8.45
N SER A 271 1.62 15.46 9.22
CA SER A 271 3.07 15.35 9.20
C SER A 271 3.52 14.04 9.87
N PHE A 272 4.69 13.54 9.47
CA PHE A 272 5.25 12.33 10.05
C PHE A 272 5.41 12.45 11.57
N GLU A 273 5.96 13.58 12.02
CA GLU A 273 6.22 13.89 13.42
C GLU A 273 4.90 13.96 14.21
N LYS A 274 3.89 14.65 13.67
CA LYS A 274 2.59 14.77 14.32
C LYS A 274 1.92 13.41 14.46
N MET A 275 1.82 12.65 13.37
CA MET A 275 1.14 11.35 13.38
C MET A 275 1.87 10.33 14.28
N LYS A 276 3.21 10.26 14.21
CA LYS A 276 4.01 9.34 15.04
C LYS A 276 3.80 9.56 16.53
N GLU A 277 3.57 10.80 16.96
CA GLU A 277 3.43 11.14 18.37
C GLU A 277 2.02 10.92 18.95
N LEU A 278 1.01 10.66 18.13
CA LEU A 278 -0.36 10.39 18.57
C LEU A 278 -0.44 9.06 19.34
N GLU A 279 -1.25 9.04 20.40
CA GLU A 279 -1.43 7.87 21.26
C GLU A 279 -1.88 6.63 20.47
N ILE A 280 -2.87 6.78 19.60
CA ILE A 280 -3.36 5.68 18.74
C ILE A 280 -2.25 5.07 17.87
N ASN A 281 -1.23 5.85 17.51
CA ASN A 281 -0.11 5.38 16.69
C ASN A 281 1.04 4.82 17.52
N LYS A 282 1.09 5.09 18.82
CA LYS A 282 2.09 4.53 19.75
C LYS A 282 1.66 3.18 20.32
N ILE A 283 0.37 3.04 20.66
CA ILE A 283 -0.14 1.87 21.39
C ILE A 283 -1.22 1.09 20.62
N GLY A 284 -1.82 1.68 19.60
CA GLY A 284 -2.87 1.03 18.82
C GLY A 284 -2.31 -0.04 17.88
N THR A 285 -3.22 -0.86 17.36
CA THR A 285 -2.90 -1.96 16.46
C THR A 285 -3.90 -2.02 15.32
N PHE A 286 -3.42 -2.37 14.14
CA PHE A 286 -4.23 -2.64 12.96
C PHE A 286 -4.36 -4.15 12.76
N GLN A 287 -5.56 -4.63 12.41
CA GLN A 287 -5.82 -6.03 12.09
C GLN A 287 -6.14 -6.19 10.60
N GLY A 288 -5.43 -7.06 9.90
CA GLY A 288 -5.71 -7.41 8.50
C GLY A 288 -4.85 -8.56 7.99
N PHE A 289 -5.38 -9.35 7.06
CA PHE A 289 -4.76 -10.58 6.54
C PHE A 289 -4.36 -11.59 7.63
N GLY A 290 -5.16 -11.69 8.70
CA GLY A 290 -4.82 -12.53 9.85
C GLY A 290 -3.63 -12.04 10.68
N MET A 291 -3.04 -10.88 10.35
CA MET A 291 -1.93 -10.29 11.08
C MET A 291 -2.42 -9.16 11.97
N LYS A 292 -1.85 -9.08 13.18
CA LYS A 292 -1.95 -7.94 14.07
C LYS A 292 -0.67 -7.11 13.94
N VAL A 293 -0.80 -5.86 13.52
CA VAL A 293 0.34 -4.96 13.30
C VAL A 293 0.27 -3.80 14.28
N ASP A 294 1.30 -3.62 15.09
CA ASP A 294 1.41 -2.43 15.94
C ASP A 294 1.49 -1.16 15.07
N ASN A 295 0.66 -0.16 15.35
CA ASN A 295 0.60 1.07 14.56
C ASN A 295 1.94 1.82 14.51
N LYS A 296 2.77 1.68 15.55
CA LYS A 296 4.10 2.29 15.62
C LYS A 296 5.02 1.83 14.48
N LEU A 297 4.78 0.64 13.92
CA LEU A 297 5.58 0.08 12.82
C LEU A 297 5.36 0.82 11.49
N TYR A 298 4.27 1.59 11.35
CA TYR A 298 4.08 2.47 10.19
C TYR A 298 5.00 3.71 10.25
N PHE A 299 5.54 4.07 11.43
CA PHE A 299 6.27 5.31 11.67
C PHE A 299 7.75 5.08 12.04
N ARG A 300 8.56 4.66 11.06
CA ARG A 300 10.00 4.38 11.26
C ARG A 300 10.87 5.65 11.26
N LYS A 301 11.12 6.20 10.07
CA LYS A 301 11.95 7.41 9.87
C LYS A 301 11.27 8.51 9.06
N GLY A 302 10.54 8.16 7.99
CA GLY A 302 9.85 9.17 7.16
C GLY A 302 10.79 10.08 6.35
N GLU A 303 12.00 9.58 6.07
CA GLU A 303 13.11 10.30 5.41
C GLU A 303 13.42 9.72 4.03
N ILE A 304 13.98 10.53 3.13
CA ILE A 304 14.48 10.09 1.82
C ILE A 304 15.97 9.76 1.96
N GLY A 305 16.43 8.67 1.35
CA GLY A 305 17.85 8.33 1.29
C GLY A 305 18.35 7.47 2.45
N ASP A 306 17.46 6.96 3.30
CA ASP A 306 17.87 6.11 4.42
C ASP A 306 18.48 4.78 3.96
N TRP A 307 18.20 4.36 2.72
CA TRP A 307 18.81 3.20 2.11
C TRP A 307 20.35 3.20 2.09
N ILE A 308 20.99 4.37 2.09
CA ILE A 308 22.46 4.51 2.12
C ILE A 308 23.05 3.88 3.39
N ASN A 309 22.28 3.85 4.49
CA ASN A 309 22.73 3.29 5.76
C ASN A 309 22.71 1.75 5.80
N TYR A 310 22.19 1.10 4.75
CA TYR A 310 21.96 -0.35 4.72
C TYR A 310 22.58 -1.04 3.51
N LEU A 311 22.51 -0.41 2.33
CA LEU A 311 22.88 -1.06 1.08
C LEU A 311 24.35 -0.86 0.74
N SER A 312 25.03 -1.94 0.40
CA SER A 312 26.41 -1.88 -0.10
C SER A 312 26.46 -1.31 -1.53
N PRO A 313 27.62 -0.79 -1.98
CA PRO A 313 27.77 -0.30 -3.36
C PRO A 313 27.36 -1.33 -4.44
N SER A 314 27.63 -2.62 -4.23
CA SER A 314 27.26 -3.68 -5.18
C SER A 314 25.75 -3.94 -5.23
N MET A 315 25.06 -3.86 -4.09
CA MET A 315 23.58 -3.89 -4.04
C MET A 315 23.01 -2.69 -4.78
N VAL A 316 23.56 -1.50 -4.54
CA VAL A 316 23.11 -0.27 -5.20
C VAL A 316 23.27 -0.37 -6.71
N GLU A 317 24.42 -0.84 -7.19
CA GLU A 317 24.69 -1.03 -8.62
C GLU A 317 23.70 -2.03 -9.25
N LYS A 318 23.47 -3.17 -8.59
CA LYS A 318 22.56 -4.21 -9.07
C LYS A 318 21.13 -3.71 -9.20
N LEU A 319 20.58 -3.08 -8.16
CA LEU A 319 19.22 -2.56 -8.20
C LEU A 319 19.10 -1.37 -9.16
N SER A 320 20.13 -0.54 -9.30
CA SER A 320 20.16 0.54 -10.32
C SER A 320 20.03 -0.03 -11.73
N LYS A 321 20.78 -1.09 -12.06
CA LYS A 321 20.68 -1.78 -13.36
C LYS A 321 19.26 -2.31 -13.60
N ILE A 322 18.64 -2.95 -12.59
CA ILE A 322 17.26 -3.44 -12.70
C ILE A 322 16.27 -2.29 -12.92
N ILE A 323 16.42 -1.18 -12.20
CA ILE A 323 15.58 0.01 -12.37
C ILE A 323 15.70 0.53 -13.81
N GLU A 324 16.91 0.68 -14.33
CA GLU A 324 17.15 1.13 -15.71
C GLU A 324 16.58 0.13 -16.72
N GLU A 325 16.84 -1.17 -16.58
CA GLU A 325 16.34 -2.20 -17.48
C GLU A 325 14.81 -2.32 -17.50
N LYS A 326 14.16 -2.16 -16.34
CA LYS A 326 12.72 -2.39 -16.20
C LYS A 326 11.89 -1.13 -16.36
N LEU A 327 12.41 0.04 -15.98
CA LEU A 327 11.69 1.32 -16.02
C LEU A 327 12.25 2.27 -17.08
N GLY A 328 13.43 2.00 -17.62
CA GLY A 328 14.04 2.78 -18.70
C GLY A 328 13.11 2.90 -19.90
N GLY A 329 13.08 4.09 -20.50
CA GLY A 329 12.18 4.42 -21.62
C GLY A 329 10.71 4.65 -21.25
N SER A 330 10.28 4.35 -20.02
CA SER A 330 8.88 4.58 -19.60
C SER A 330 8.55 6.05 -19.29
N GLY A 331 9.58 6.86 -19.02
CA GLY A 331 9.47 8.22 -18.47
C GLY A 331 9.38 8.28 -16.94
N LEU A 332 9.25 7.13 -16.24
CA LEU A 332 9.27 7.06 -14.79
C LEU A 332 10.70 6.96 -14.25
N ASN A 333 11.20 8.07 -13.72
CA ASN A 333 12.56 8.17 -13.14
C ASN A 333 12.53 8.49 -11.64
N PHE A 334 13.56 8.06 -10.91
CA PHE A 334 13.74 8.34 -9.49
C PHE A 334 15.01 9.13 -9.23
N ARG A 335 14.95 10.11 -8.32
CA ARG A 335 16.15 10.81 -7.84
C ARG A 335 16.83 9.90 -6.82
N VAL A 336 18.04 9.45 -7.14
CA VAL A 336 18.94 8.78 -6.20
C VAL A 336 19.90 9.86 -5.72
N LYS A 337 19.52 10.58 -4.65
CA LYS A 337 20.41 11.58 -4.02
C LYS A 337 21.25 10.90 -2.95
#